data_AF-A0A932YSG5-F1
#
_entry.id   AF-A0A932YSG5-F1
#
_cell.length_a   1.000
_cell.length_b   1.000
_cell.length_c   1.000
_cell.angle_alpha   90.00
_cell.angle_beta   90.00
_cell.angle_gamma   90.00
#
_symmetry.space_group_name_H-M   'P 1'
#
loop_
_entity.id
_entity.type
_entity.pdbx_description
1 polymer ?
#
loop_
_entity_poly.entity_id
_entity_poly.type
_entity_poly.pdbx_seq_one_letter_code
_entity_poly.pdbx_strand_id
1 'polypeptide(L)' 'MRRRPNESFESFMRRAKKRWQASGKLLQVKKVQYFEVEKSRNMRRRSAVRRKQVTDKTEYLRKVGRLPEEDRFQDKRW' A
#
# COMPACT_ATOMS: atom_id res chain seq x y z
N MET A 1 18.50 -10.75 -6.66
CA MET A 1 17.81 -10.95 -7.95
C MET A 1 18.87 -10.80 -9.02
N ARG A 2 19.05 -11.79 -9.91
CA ARG A 2 20.09 -11.74 -10.95
C ARG A 2 19.48 -11.27 -12.28
N ARG A 3 20.23 -10.49 -13.06
CA ARG A 3 19.80 -10.10 -14.41
C ARG A 3 19.68 -11.36 -15.27
N ARG A 4 18.58 -11.46 -16.04
CA ARG A 4 18.43 -12.56 -17.00
C ARG A 4 19.26 -12.25 -18.25
N PRO A 5 19.78 -13.27 -18.97
CA PRO A 5 20.35 -13.05 -20.28
C PRO A 5 19.27 -12.45 -21.22
N ASN A 6 19.66 -11.53 -22.09
CA ASN A 6 18.79 -10.81 -23.04
C ASN A 6 17.70 -9.90 -22.43
N GLU A 7 17.90 -9.44 -21.19
CA GLU A 7 17.02 -8.49 -20.55
C GLU A 7 17.61 -7.07 -20.51
N SER A 8 16.80 -6.06 -20.85
CA SER A 8 17.13 -4.66 -20.58
C SER A 8 17.26 -4.40 -19.07
N PHE A 9 18.19 -3.52 -18.70
CA PHE A 9 18.40 -3.11 -17.32
C PHE A 9 17.14 -2.57 -16.64
N GLU A 10 16.31 -1.81 -17.38
CA GLU A 10 15.08 -1.24 -16.84
C GLU A 10 14.05 -2.31 -16.46
N SER A 11 13.91 -3.33 -17.32
CA SER A 11 13.03 -4.46 -17.04
C SER A 11 13.47 -5.23 -15.80
N PHE A 12 14.79 -5.37 -15.62
CA PHE A 12 15.36 -6.03 -14.44
C PHE A 12 15.05 -5.21 -13.19
N MET A 13 15.31 -3.90 -13.25
CA MET A 13 15.06 -2.98 -12.14
C MET A 13 13.58 -2.90 -11.76
N ARG A 14 12.67 -2.95 -12.73
CA ARG A 14 11.22 -3.01 -12.47
C ARG A 14 10.86 -4.25 -11.66
N ARG A 15 11.38 -5.43 -12.02
CA ARG A 15 11.13 -6.65 -11.25
C ARG A 15 11.75 -6.60 -9.86
N ALA A 16 12.97 -6.07 -9.75
CA ALA A 16 13.64 -5.92 -8.46
C ALA A 16 12.82 -5.02 -7.53
N LYS A 17 12.36 -3.86 -8.03
CA LYS A 17 11.47 -2.95 -7.31
C LYS A 17 10.16 -3.63 -6.90
N LYS A 18 9.46 -4.32 -7.82
CA LYS A 18 8.22 -5.04 -7.50
C LYS A 18 8.44 -6.11 -6.43
N ARG A 19 9.56 -6.84 -6.48
CA ARG A 19 9.89 -7.85 -5.46
C ARG A 19 10.22 -7.22 -4.11
N TRP A 20 10.94 -6.11 -4.06
CA TRP A 20 11.20 -5.40 -2.81
C TRP A 20 9.92 -4.85 -2.19
N GLN A 21 9.02 -4.27 -2.99
CA GLN A 21 7.71 -3.82 -2.54
C GLN A 21 6.88 -4.97 -2.00
N ALA A 22 6.75 -6.06 -2.74
CA ALA A 22 6.02 -7.25 -2.32
C ALA A 22 6.62 -7.91 -1.06
N SER A 23 7.94 -7.82 -0.86
CA SER A 23 8.59 -8.38 0.32
C SER A 23 8.25 -7.64 1.62
N GLY A 24 7.72 -6.42 1.55
CA GLY A 24 7.40 -5.59 2.73
C GLY A 24 8.62 -5.12 3.54
N LYS A 25 9.84 -5.58 3.23
CA LYS A 25 11.06 -5.25 4.00
C LYS A 25 11.30 -3.74 4.10
N LEU A 26 11.08 -3.00 3.00
CA LEU A 26 11.19 -1.54 3.00
C LEU A 26 10.18 -0.87 3.93
N LEU A 27 8.95 -1.39 4.00
CA LEU A 27 7.93 -0.87 4.92
C LEU A 27 8.28 -1.19 6.37
N GLN A 28 8.80 -2.39 6.62
CA GLN A 28 9.23 -2.79 7.96
C GLN A 28 10.37 -1.91 8.46
N VAL A 29 11.41 -1.68 7.64
CA VAL A 29 12.53 -0.80 7.99
C VAL A 29 12.03 0.60 8.34
N LYS A 30 11.13 1.18 7.52
CA LYS A 30 10.53 2.49 7.81
C LYS A 30 9.68 2.50 9.07
N LYS A 31 8.96 1.40 9.35
CA LYS A 31 8.11 1.28 10.54
C LYS A 31 8.93 1.24 11.84
N VAL A 32 10.06 0.54 11.83
CA VAL A 32 10.93 0.37 13.02
C VAL A 32 12.06 1.40 13.12
N GLN A 33 12.10 2.36 12.19
CA GLN A 33 13.15 3.39 12.14
C GLN A 33 13.20 4.24 13.42
N TYR A 34 12.06 4.42 14.08
CA TYR A 34 11.91 5.20 15.30
C TYR A 34 11.14 4.41 16.35
N PHE A 35 11.37 4.75 17.62
CA PHE A 35 10.58 4.21 18.71
C PHE A 35 9.12 4.70 18.61
N GLU A 36 8.17 3.77 18.56
CA GLU A 36 6.73 4.04 18.63
C GLU A 36 6.17 3.38 19.89
N VAL A 37 5.49 4.15 20.73
CA VAL A 37 4.80 3.63 21.93
C VAL A 37 3.61 2.78 21.50
N GLU A 38 3.35 1.70 22.24
CA GLU A 38 2.21 0.83 21.97
C GLU A 38 0.88 1.60 22.04
N LYS A 39 0.03 1.43 21.01
CA LYS A 39 -1.26 2.13 20.92
C LYS A 39 -2.22 1.65 22.01
N SER A 40 -2.84 2.57 22.73
CA SER A 40 -3.90 2.27 23.69
C SER A 40 -5.16 1.67 23.00
N ARG A 41 -6.02 1.00 23.78
CA ARG A 41 -7.27 0.40 23.29
C ARG A 41 -8.14 1.41 22.53
N ASN A 42 -8.25 2.63 23.06
CA ASN A 42 -9.03 3.70 22.45
C ASN A 42 -8.44 4.17 21.12
N MET A 43 -7.11 4.29 21.03
CA MET A 43 -6.42 4.64 19.79
C MET A 43 -6.59 3.57 18.71
N ARG A 44 -6.50 2.29 19.08
CA ARG A 44 -6.77 1.16 18.16
C ARG A 44 -8.21 1.20 17.65
N ARG A 45 -9.19 1.42 18.54
CA ARG A 45 -10.61 1.52 18.18
C ARG A 45 -10.87 2.67 17.20
N ARG A 46 -10.36 3.87 17.49
CA ARG A 46 -10.50 5.04 16.60
C ARG A 46 -9.91 4.78 15.22
N SER A 47 -8.72 4.18 15.14
CA SER A 47 -8.09 3.82 13.87
C SER A 47 -8.91 2.79 13.09
N ALA A 48 -9.47 1.77 13.75
CA ALA A 48 -10.33 0.77 13.12
C ALA A 48 -11.63 1.38 12.56
N VAL A 49 -12.32 2.21 13.35
CA VAL A 49 -13.54 2.90 12.92
C VAL A 49 -13.26 3.82 11.74
N ARG A 50 -12.16 4.58 11.78
CA ARG A 50 -11.77 5.46 10.69
C ARG A 50 -11.51 4.69 9.40
N ARG A 51 -10.81 3.56 9.46
CA ARG A 51 -10.57 2.70 8.28
C ARG A 51 -11.88 2.23 7.68
N LYS A 52 -12.80 1.73 8.50
CA LYS A 52 -14.13 1.30 8.05
C LYS A 52 -14.90 2.42 7.35
N GLN A 53 -14.95 3.61 7.96
CA GLN A 53 -15.60 4.78 7.35
C GLN A 53 -15.02 5.18 6.00
N VAL A 54 -13.70 5.08 5.82
CA VAL A 54 -13.06 5.33 4.51
C VAL A 54 -13.51 4.28 3.51
N THR A 55 -13.40 3.00 3.86
CA THR A 55 -13.77 1.88 2.99
C THR A 55 -15.24 1.99 2.55
N ASP A 56 -16.16 2.17 3.51
CA ASP A 56 -17.60 2.28 3.25
C ASP A 56 -17.91 3.47 2.32
N LYS A 57 -17.24 4.62 2.54
CA LYS A 57 -17.39 5.80 1.67
C LYS A 57 -16.91 5.52 0.25
N THR A 58 -15.74 4.90 0.12
CA THR A 58 -15.15 4.56 -1.19
C THR A 58 -16.01 3.57 -1.95
N GLU A 59 -16.52 2.53 -1.27
CA GLU A 59 -17.43 1.54 -1.85
C GLU A 59 -18.75 2.17 -2.31
N TYR A 60 -19.32 3.05 -1.50
CA TYR A 60 -20.51 3.82 -1.88
C TYR A 60 -20.26 4.66 -3.14
N LEU A 61 -19.18 5.45 -3.18
CA LEU A 61 -18.82 6.28 -4.33
C LEU A 61 -18.57 5.45 -5.59
N ARG A 62 -17.95 4.28 -5.45
CA ARG A 62 -17.79 3.31 -6.54
C ARG A 62 -19.14 2.81 -7.06
N LYS A 63 -20.07 2.47 -6.16
CA LYS A 63 -21.42 2.00 -6.51
C LYS A 63 -22.24 3.05 -7.27
N VAL A 64 -22.15 4.31 -6.87
CA VAL A 64 -22.90 5.41 -7.52
C VAL A 64 -22.15 6.02 -8.73
N GLY A 65 -20.99 5.48 -9.11
CA GLY A 65 -20.20 5.96 -10.24
C GLY A 65 -19.50 7.31 -10.02
N ARG A 66 -19.52 7.85 -8.80
CA ARG A 66 -18.92 9.16 -8.44
C ARG A 66 -17.54 9.03 -7.80
N LEU A 67 -16.88 7.89 -7.94
CA LEU A 67 -15.50 7.72 -7.46
C LEU A 67 -14.57 8.61 -8.32
N PRO A 68 -13.79 9.52 -7.71
CA PRO A 68 -12.85 10.38 -8.43
C PRO A 68 -11.89 9.57 -9.31
N GLU A 69 -11.49 10.11 -10.46
CA GLU A 69 -10.59 9.41 -11.39
C GLU A 69 -9.24 9.08 -10.77
N GLU A 70 -8.72 9.97 -9.94
CA GLU A 70 -7.48 9.78 -9.18
C GLU A 70 -7.53 8.54 -8.27
N ASP A 71 -8.72 8.22 -7.74
CA ASP A 71 -8.94 7.09 -6.85
C ASP A 71 -9.22 5.78 -7.61
N ARG A 72 -9.69 5.85 -8.86
CA ARG A 72 -9.95 4.67 -9.71
C ARG A 72 -8.69 3.86 -10.01
N PHE A 73 -7.53 4.51 -10.11
CA PHE A 73 -6.26 3.85 -10.47
C PHE A 73 -5.46 3.32 -9.29
N GLN A 74 -5.83 3.67 -8.04
CA GLN A 74 -5.13 3.17 -6.85
C GLN A 74 -5.43 1.70 -6.55
N ASP A 75 -6.51 1.15 -7.11
CA ASP A 75 -6.92 -0.26 -6.96
C ASP A 75 -5.94 -1.25 -7.64
N LYS A 76 -5.01 -0.73 -8.47
CA LYS A 76 -3.98 -1.52 -9.19
C LYS A 76 -2.62 -1.55 -8.48
N ARG A 77 -2.53 -1.27 -7.17
CA ARG A 77 -1.27 -1.38 -6.43
C ARG A 77 -0.98 -2.80 -5.95
N TRP A 78 -0.71 -3.71 -6.89
CA TRP A 78 -0.10 -5.03 -6.65
C TRP A 78 0.81 -5.47 -7.80
#